data_AF-A0A3M7R441-F1
#
_entry.id   AF-A0A3M7R441-F1
#
_cell.length_a   1.000
_cell.length_b   1.000
_cell.length_c   1.000
_cell.angle_alpha   90.00
_cell.angle_beta   90.00
_cell.angle_gamma   90.00
#
_symmetry.space_group_name_H-M   'P 1'
#
loop_
_entity.id
_entity.type
_entity.pdbx_description
1 polymer ?
#
loop_
_entity_poly.entity_id
_entity_poly.type
_entity_poly.pdbx_seq_one_letter_code
_entity_poly.pdbx_strand_id
1 'polypeptide(L)'
;MSDLTTSEMRQTVAERAAARNRLKEAYQRLYNNPFRTNSQIYDPAVFRYEAARAYAREFYKITPRSLAIPAGLVVLTVWLQTHINQEKSTKHEAIQAGKSTYYDRALWSSKVLF
;
A
#
# COMPACT_ATOMS: atom_id res chain seq x y z
N MET A 1 -15.93 9.98 19.86
CA MET A 1 -17.24 9.99 19.17
C MET A 1 -17.84 11.35 19.45
N SER A 2 -18.31 12.08 18.44
CA SER A 2 -18.51 13.53 18.54
C SER A 2 -19.72 13.92 19.40
N ASP A 3 -19.48 14.69 20.46
CA ASP A 3 -20.47 15.42 21.25
C ASP A 3 -21.01 16.64 20.47
N LEU A 4 -21.46 16.43 19.22
CA LEU A 4 -22.15 17.47 18.45
C LEU A 4 -23.63 17.46 18.83
N THR A 5 -24.19 18.62 19.11
CA THR A 5 -25.63 18.74 19.36
C THR A 5 -26.42 18.32 18.12
N THR A 6 -27.64 17.78 18.29
CA THR A 6 -28.49 17.30 17.19
C THR A 6 -28.72 18.36 16.10
N SER A 7 -28.70 19.65 16.47
CA SER A 7 -28.77 20.80 15.55
C SER A 7 -27.51 20.96 14.69
N GLU A 8 -26.33 20.87 15.28
CA GLU A 8 -25.05 21.02 14.57
C GLU A 8 -24.80 19.85 13.60
N MET A 9 -25.20 18.64 13.99
CA MET A 9 -25.16 17.49 13.07
C MET A 9 -26.06 17.70 11.85
N ARG A 10 -27.28 18.24 12.04
CA ARG A 10 -28.19 18.51 10.92
C ARG A 10 -27.65 19.59 9.99
N GLN A 11 -27.07 20.65 10.54
CA GLN A 11 -26.46 21.73 9.76
C GLN A 11 -25.27 21.21 8.94
N THR A 12 -24.35 20.48 9.55
CA THR A 12 -23.18 19.91 8.84
C THR A 12 -23.57 18.91 7.75
N VAL A 13 -24.61 18.11 7.96
CA VAL A 13 -25.15 17.21 6.93
C VAL A 13 -25.75 18.01 5.77
N ALA A 14 -26.51 19.07 6.06
CA ALA A 14 -27.09 19.94 5.04
C ALA A 14 -26.01 20.65 4.22
N GLU A 15 -24.97 21.18 4.86
CA GLU A 15 -23.83 21.83 4.18
C GLU A 15 -23.08 20.85 3.26
N ARG A 16 -22.80 19.63 3.74
CA ARG A 16 -22.17 18.58 2.92
C ARG A 16 -23.04 18.19 1.73
N ALA A 17 -24.35 18.07 1.93
CA ALA A 17 -25.29 17.75 0.85
C ALA A 17 -25.33 18.88 -0.19
N ALA A 18 -25.37 20.14 0.23
CA ALA A 18 -25.33 21.30 -0.64
C ALA A 18 -24.02 21.35 -1.45
N ALA A 19 -22.87 21.15 -0.81
CA ALA A 19 -21.57 21.10 -1.47
C ALA A 19 -21.50 19.98 -2.53
N ARG A 20 -21.97 18.78 -2.19
CA ARG A 20 -22.04 17.64 -3.12
C ARG A 20 -22.91 17.95 -4.33
N ASN A 21 -24.11 18.50 -4.11
CA ASN A 21 -25.03 18.83 -5.18
C ASN A 21 -24.45 19.89 -6.12
N ARG A 22 -23.80 20.92 -5.57
CA ARG A 22 -23.10 21.95 -6.36
C ARG A 22 -22.00 21.36 -7.26
N LEU A 23 -21.20 20.43 -6.75
CA LEU A 23 -20.16 19.75 -7.54
C LEU A 23 -20.77 18.85 -8.62
N LYS A 24 -21.84 18.12 -8.30
CA LYS A 24 -22.55 17.27 -9.27
C LYS A 24 -23.14 18.08 -10.41
N GLU A 25 -23.77 19.22 -10.10
CA GLU A 25 -24.30 20.13 -11.11
C GLU A 25 -23.21 20.67 -12.03
N ALA A 26 -22.07 21.09 -11.47
CA ALA A 26 -20.93 21.57 -12.26
C ALA A 26 -20.42 20.50 -13.23
N TYR A 27 -20.31 19.24 -12.76
CA TYR A 27 -19.94 18.11 -13.59
C TYR A 27 -20.98 17.84 -14.69
N GLN A 28 -22.27 17.82 -14.36
CA GLN A 28 -23.35 17.56 -15.32
C GLN A 28 -23.41 18.62 -16.42
N ARG A 29 -23.18 19.90 -16.10
CA ARG A 29 -23.11 20.98 -17.11
C ARG A 29 -22.00 20.75 -18.12
N LEU A 30 -20.84 20.27 -17.68
CA LEU A 30 -19.71 19.94 -18.55
C LEU A 30 -19.96 18.66 -19.35
N TYR A 31 -20.53 17.63 -18.72
CA TYR A 31 -20.77 16.33 -19.33
C TYR A 31 -21.86 16.39 -20.41
N ASN A 32 -22.96 17.09 -20.14
CA ASN A 32 -24.10 17.21 -21.06
C ASN A 32 -23.89 18.27 -22.15
N ASN A 33 -22.75 18.94 -22.22
CA ASN A 33 -22.49 19.97 -23.23
C ASN A 33 -22.28 19.30 -24.61
N PRO A 34 -23.18 19.53 -25.60
CA PRO A 34 -23.09 18.91 -26.93
C PRO A 34 -21.90 19.43 -27.76
N PHE A 35 -21.37 20.61 -27.42
CA PHE A 35 -20.22 21.22 -28.11
C PHE A 35 -18.86 20.81 -27.51
N ARG A 36 -18.84 19.85 -26.58
CA ARG A 36 -17.62 19.41 -25.93
C ARG A 36 -16.78 18.56 -26.89
N THR A 37 -15.62 19.08 -27.30
CA THR A 37 -14.68 18.39 -28.20
C THR A 37 -13.85 17.32 -27.49
N ASN A 38 -13.52 17.52 -26.21
CA ASN A 38 -12.71 16.57 -25.43
C ASN A 38 -13.56 15.53 -24.72
N SER A 39 -13.21 14.25 -24.87
CA SER A 39 -13.91 13.15 -24.20
C SER A 39 -13.66 13.13 -22.67
N GLN A 40 -12.52 13.67 -22.23
CA GLN A 40 -12.08 13.66 -20.84
C GLN A 40 -12.53 14.94 -20.11
N ILE A 41 -13.10 14.76 -18.91
CA ILE A 41 -13.41 15.87 -17.99
C ILE A 41 -12.28 15.98 -17.00
N TYR A 42 -11.68 17.16 -16.92
CA TYR A 42 -10.69 17.44 -15.89
C TYR A 42 -11.37 17.56 -14.53
N ASP A 43 -11.06 16.65 -13.62
CA ASP A 43 -11.46 16.74 -12.21
C ASP A 43 -10.29 17.27 -11.36
N PRO A 44 -10.42 18.49 -10.80
CA PRO A 44 -9.38 19.05 -9.94
C PRO A 44 -9.14 18.24 -8.66
N ALA A 45 -10.13 17.48 -8.17
CA ALA A 45 -9.95 16.64 -6.99
C ALA A 45 -9.02 15.45 -7.29
N VAL A 46 -9.20 14.81 -8.44
CA VAL A 46 -8.31 13.73 -8.91
C VAL A 46 -6.89 14.26 -9.14
N PHE A 47 -6.76 15.43 -9.78
CA PHE A 47 -5.45 16.02 -10.02
C PHE A 47 -4.72 16.37 -8.71
N ARG A 48 -5.43 16.91 -7.71
CA ARG A 48 -4.85 17.19 -6.39
C ARG A 48 -4.43 15.91 -5.66
N TYR A 49 -5.20 14.84 -5.78
CA TYR A 49 -4.84 13.55 -5.20
C TYR A 49 -3.54 13.00 -5.83
N GLU A 50 -3.46 12.99 -7.16
CA GLU A 50 -2.25 12.53 -7.85
C GLU A 50 -1.05 13.44 -7.57
N ALA A 51 -1.24 14.76 -7.53
CA ALA A 51 -0.21 15.70 -7.12
C ALA A 51 0.26 15.42 -5.69
N ALA A 52 -0.66 15.19 -4.74
CA ALA A 52 -0.28 14.87 -3.36
C ALA A 52 0.55 13.58 -3.26
N ARG A 53 0.29 12.59 -4.12
CA ARG A 53 1.11 11.37 -4.21
C ARG A 53 2.47 11.64 -4.82
N ALA A 54 2.53 12.41 -5.91
CA ALA A 54 3.78 12.76 -6.57
C ALA A 54 4.72 13.54 -5.63
N TYR A 55 4.17 14.50 -4.88
CA TYR A 55 4.92 15.33 -3.93
C TYR A 55 5.04 14.73 -2.52
N ALA A 56 4.63 13.47 -2.32
CA ALA A 56 4.63 12.84 -0.99
C ALA A 56 6.01 12.84 -0.31
N ARG A 57 7.09 12.78 -1.11
CA ARG A 57 8.47 12.82 -0.60
C ARG A 57 8.89 14.20 -0.10
N GLU A 58 8.42 15.27 -0.72
CA GLU A 58 8.77 16.65 -0.33
C GLU A 58 8.19 17.01 1.05
N PHE A 59 7.02 16.46 1.36
CA PHE A 59 6.36 16.67 2.64
C PHE A 59 6.68 15.57 3.67
N TYR A 60 7.54 14.61 3.33
CA TYR A 60 7.90 13.52 4.23
C TYR A 60 8.79 14.03 5.37
N LYS A 61 8.32 13.85 6.60
CA LYS A 61 9.09 14.16 7.81
C LYS A 61 9.65 12.87 8.40
N ILE A 62 10.98 12.83 8.55
CA ILE A 62 11.66 11.73 9.21
C ILE A 62 11.27 11.75 10.68
N THR A 63 10.49 10.76 11.09
CA THR A 63 10.11 10.50 12.49
C THR A 63 10.59 9.11 12.90
N PRO A 64 10.81 8.84 14.20
CA PRO A 64 11.22 7.51 14.66
C PRO A 64 10.26 6.39 14.21
N ARG A 65 8.96 6.66 14.19
CA ARG A 65 7.94 5.73 13.67
C ARG A 65 8.11 5.45 12.19
N SER A 66 8.46 6.47 11.41
CA SER A 66 8.65 6.34 9.96
C SER A 66 9.89 5.54 9.57
N LEU A 67 10.89 5.46 10.48
CA LEU A 67 12.09 4.65 10.30
C LEU A 67 11.92 3.19 10.77
N ALA A 68 11.03 2.94 11.73
CA ALA A 68 10.81 1.60 12.28
C ALA A 68 10.32 0.59 11.21
N ILE A 69 9.45 1.03 10.30
CA ILE A 69 8.91 0.17 9.23
C ILE A 69 10.01 -0.28 8.25
N PRO A 70 10.77 0.62 7.60
CA PRO A 70 11.83 0.19 6.69
C PRO A 70 12.94 -0.56 7.42
N ALA A 71 13.30 -0.17 8.64
CA ALA A 71 14.27 -0.91 9.45
C ALA A 71 13.81 -2.35 9.73
N GLY A 72 12.54 -2.53 10.09
CA GLY A 72 11.95 -3.86 10.31
C GLY A 72 11.96 -4.72 9.05
N LEU A 73 11.68 -4.14 7.88
CA LEU A 73 11.75 -4.85 6.59
C LEU A 73 13.19 -5.31 6.27
N VAL A 74 14.19 -4.47 6.52
CA VAL A 74 15.60 -4.84 6.32
C VAL A 74 16.02 -5.95 7.29
N VAL A 75 15.68 -5.83 8.57
CA VAL A 75 15.99 -6.86 9.57
C VAL A 75 15.31 -8.19 9.21
N LEU A 76 14.04 -8.15 8.80
CA LEU A 76 13.28 -9.34 8.41
C LEU A 76 13.89 -10.06 7.21
N THR A 77 14.30 -9.31 6.18
CA THR A 77 14.91 -9.89 4.98
C THR A 77 16.28 -10.51 5.27
N VAL A 78 17.11 -9.85 6.06
CA VAL A 78 18.39 -10.41 6.53
C VAL A 78 18.17 -11.66 7.37
N TRP A 79 17.23 -11.61 8.32
CA TRP A 79 16.89 -12.75 9.18
C TRP A 79 16.42 -13.96 8.37
N LEU A 80 15.49 -13.77 7.43
CA LEU A 80 15.03 -14.83 6.52
C LEU A 80 16.19 -15.43 5.72
N GLN A 81 17.06 -14.58 5.15
CA GLN A 81 18.21 -15.05 4.38
C GLN A 81 19.19 -15.87 5.25
N THR A 82 19.44 -15.42 6.49
CA THR A 82 20.30 -16.16 7.42
C THR A 82 19.71 -17.51 7.80
N HIS A 83 18.39 -17.61 8.02
CA HIS A 83 17.73 -18.88 8.29
C HIS A 83 17.82 -19.85 7.12
N ILE A 84 17.57 -19.37 5.90
CA ILE A 84 17.72 -20.19 4.68
C ILE A 84 19.17 -20.70 4.56
N ASN A 85 20.15 -19.86 4.84
CA ASN A 85 21.56 -20.24 4.75
C ASN A 85 21.96 -21.24 5.84
N GLN A 86 21.43 -21.12 7.06
CA GLN A 86 21.65 -22.10 8.14
C GLN A 86 21.05 -23.46 7.78
N GLU A 87 19.83 -23.49 7.23
CA GLU A 87 19.24 -24.73 6.72
C GLU A 87 20.09 -25.37 5.62
N LYS A 88 20.66 -24.57 4.72
CA LYS A 88 21.57 -25.08 3.69
C LYS A 88 22.84 -25.66 4.32
N SER A 89 23.48 -24.94 5.25
CA SER A 89 24.70 -25.42 5.92
C SER A 89 24.47 -26.74 6.65
N THR A 90 23.42 -26.81 7.46
CA THR A 90 23.05 -28.02 8.22
C THR A 90 22.75 -29.21 7.31
N LYS A 91 22.05 -28.99 6.17
CA LYS A 91 21.83 -30.03 5.16
C LYS A 91 23.15 -30.47 4.51
N HIS A 92 24.04 -29.54 4.17
CA HIS A 92 25.36 -29.85 3.61
C HIS A 92 26.24 -30.65 4.59
N GLU A 93 26.25 -30.27 5.87
CA GLU A 93 26.98 -30.97 6.94
C GLU A 93 26.42 -32.39 7.14
N ALA A 94 25.10 -32.58 7.10
CA ALA A 94 24.49 -33.90 7.19
C ALA A 94 24.85 -34.82 6.01
N ILE A 95 25.02 -34.24 4.81
CA ILE A 95 25.47 -34.97 3.62
C ILE A 95 26.93 -35.39 3.77
N GLN A 96 27.80 -34.46 4.18
CA GLN A 96 29.23 -34.71 4.37
C GLN A 96 29.50 -35.73 5.48
N ALA A 97 28.73 -35.69 6.57
CA ALA A 97 28.82 -36.64 7.68
C ALA A 97 28.25 -38.04 7.35
N GLY A 98 27.71 -38.25 6.15
CA GLY A 98 27.08 -39.52 5.75
C GLY A 98 25.78 -39.84 6.49
N LYS A 99 25.23 -38.88 7.25
CA LYS A 99 24.01 -39.06 8.07
C LYS A 99 22.72 -38.90 7.27
N SER A 100 22.80 -38.37 6.05
CA SER A 100 21.66 -38.18 5.16
C SER A 100 21.37 -39.45 4.33
N THR A 101 20.12 -39.88 4.24
CA THR A 101 19.73 -40.95 3.31
C THR A 101 19.55 -40.42 1.87
N TYR A 102 19.48 -41.33 0.88
CA TYR A 102 19.18 -40.96 -0.51
C TYR A 102 17.79 -40.31 -0.65
N TYR A 103 16.80 -40.81 0.09
CA TYR A 103 15.44 -40.26 0.11
C TYR A 103 15.40 -38.84 0.67
N ASP A 104 16.17 -38.55 1.73
CA ASP A 104 16.24 -37.20 2.31
C ASP A 104 16.82 -36.19 1.32
N ARG A 105 17.84 -36.59 0.54
CA ARG A 105 18.46 -35.74 -0.48
C ARG A 105 17.50 -35.41 -1.62
N ALA A 106 16.69 -36.39 -2.05
CA ALA A 106 15.66 -36.21 -3.06
C ALA A 106 14.49 -35.32 -2.57
N LEU A 107 14.15 -35.42 -1.27
CA LEU A 107 13.17 -34.54 -0.63
C LEU A 107 13.69 -33.11 -0.50
N TRP A 108 14.98 -32.91 -0.24
CA TRP A 108 15.57 -31.56 -0.17
C TRP A 108 15.68 -30.89 -1.54
N SER A 109 15.99 -31.64 -2.60
CA SER A 109 16.03 -31.08 -3.96
C SER A 109 14.65 -30.73 -4.50
N SER A 110 13.62 -31.53 -4.18
CA SER A 110 12.23 -31.24 -4.59
C SER A 110 11.57 -30.10 -3.80
N LYS A 111 12.07 -29.79 -2.60
CA LYS A 111 11.65 -28.64 -1.78
C LYS A 111 12.41 -27.35 -2.09
N VAL A 112 13.27 -27.33 -3.09
CA VAL A 112 13.83 -26.08 -3.62
C VAL A 112 12.68 -25.34 -4.29
N LEU A 113 11.95 -24.56 -3.49
CA LEU A 113 10.98 -23.58 -3.96
C LEU A 113 11.74 -22.48 -4.72
N PHE A 114 11.87 -22.71 -6.01
CA PHE A 114 11.54 -21.72 -7.03
C PHE A 114 10.33 -22.25 -7.80
#